data_AF-X0ZFM2-F1
#
_entry.id   AF-X0ZFM2-F1
#
_cell.length_a   1.000
_cell.length_b   1.000
_cell.length_c   1.000
_cell.angle_alpha   90.00
_cell.angle_beta   90.00
_cell.angle_gamma   90.00
#
_symmetry.space_group_name_H-M   'P 1'
#
loop_
_entity.id
_entity.type
_entity.pdbx_description
1 polymer ?
#
loop_
_entity_poly.entity_id
_entity_poly.type
_entity_poly.pdbx_seq_one_letter_code
_entity_poly.pdbx_strand_id
1 'polypeptide(L)'
;MPYVGVHCKENATAHLAHLVKASAGSGKTRVLTERIKRLLNISKKKILAITFTNKAGDEMRERLGDSEKVKSQVFIGTFHGFCQQVLEMRGNLIGLSKMPQIFEQESDRLLLIEQAIQSTPSYFLKYKNSDEKKQRDFRYRTLEFISKIKRELLLEEELLNKTNKRG
;
A
#
# COMPACT_ATOMS: atom_id res chain seq x y z
N MET A 1 27.09 21.50 12.99
CA MET A 1 26.36 22.48 12.14
C MET A 1 24.86 22.32 12.40
N PRO A 2 24.15 23.36 12.86
CA PRO A 2 22.73 23.26 13.15
C PRO A 2 21.91 23.30 11.84
N TYR A 3 20.89 22.45 11.75
CA TYR A 3 20.05 22.29 10.56
C TYR A 3 18.99 23.38 10.47
N VAL A 4 19.12 24.26 9.47
CA VAL A 4 18.09 25.24 9.11
C VAL A 4 17.03 24.52 8.27
N GLY A 5 15.84 24.28 8.84
CA GLY A 5 14.64 23.97 8.04
C GLY A 5 13.82 22.72 8.40
N VAL A 6 14.18 21.94 9.43
CA VAL A 6 13.31 20.87 9.96
C VAL A 6 12.76 21.31 11.31
N HIS A 7 11.55 21.88 11.30
CA HIS A 7 10.82 22.11 12.54
C HIS A 7 10.24 20.79 13.04
N CYS A 8 11.06 20.04 13.78
CA CYS A 8 10.60 18.93 14.60
C CYS A 8 9.99 19.54 15.87
N LYS A 9 8.68 19.42 16.07
CA LYS A 9 8.09 19.62 17.40
C LYS A 9 8.48 18.41 18.25
N GLU A 10 9.59 18.52 18.96
CA GLU A 10 10.05 17.51 19.91
C GLU A 10 9.37 17.75 21.26
N ASN A 11 8.31 16.99 21.53
CA ASN A 11 7.86 16.79 22.90
C ASN A 11 8.65 15.60 23.45
N ALA A 12 9.51 15.87 24.43
CA ALA A 12 10.36 14.87 25.08
C ALA A 12 9.52 14.00 26.03
N THR A 13 9.15 12.80 25.59
CA THR A 13 8.80 11.64 26.42
C THR A 13 8.72 10.41 25.51
N ALA A 14 9.23 9.26 25.97
CA ALA A 14 9.59 8.07 25.17
C ALA A 14 8.43 7.30 24.49
N HIS A 15 7.24 7.90 24.37
CA HIS A 15 6.02 7.29 23.81
C HIS A 15 5.22 8.21 22.88
N LEU A 16 5.81 9.29 22.38
CA LEU A 16 5.07 10.29 21.59
C LEU A 16 5.19 10.08 20.07
N ALA A 17 4.06 10.29 19.38
CA ALA A 17 4.02 10.43 17.94
C ALA A 17 4.71 11.73 17.53
N HIS A 18 5.54 11.68 16.48
CA HIS A 18 6.20 12.86 15.94
C HIS A 18 5.73 13.13 14.52
N LEU A 19 5.39 14.38 14.24
CA LEU A 19 5.12 14.87 12.89
C LEU A 19 6.30 15.73 12.43
N VAL A 20 6.96 15.32 11.35
CA VAL A 20 8.01 16.09 10.72
C VAL A 20 7.43 16.80 9.49
N LYS A 21 7.19 18.11 9.61
CA LYS A 21 6.79 18.95 8.47
C LYS A 21 8.05 19.55 7.85
N ALA A 22 8.27 19.32 6.55
CA ALA A 22 9.46 19.83 5.88
C ALA A 22 9.22 20.06 4.37
N SER A 23 9.86 21.10 3.82
CA SER A 23 9.84 21.45 2.40
C SER A 23 10.63 20.44 1.54
N ALA A 24 10.44 20.47 0.23
CA ALA A 24 11.27 19.68 -0.69
C ALA A 24 12.77 20.01 -0.48
N GLY A 25 13.66 19.02 -0.60
CA GLY A 25 15.10 19.19 -0.43
C GLY A 25 15.60 19.39 1.01
N SER A 26 14.73 19.54 2.02
CA SER A 26 15.12 19.84 3.42
C SER A 26 15.75 18.67 4.20
N GLY A 27 16.11 17.57 3.54
CA GLY A 27 16.75 16.42 4.20
C GLY A 27 15.81 15.49 4.98
N LYS A 28 14.49 15.47 4.72
CA LYS A 28 13.53 14.56 5.40
C LYS A 28 14.00 13.12 5.47
N THR A 29 14.47 12.57 4.35
CA THR A 29 14.99 11.20 4.28
C THR A 29 16.16 11.01 5.24
N ARG A 30 17.10 11.96 5.29
CA ARG A 30 18.25 11.91 6.22
C ARG A 30 17.79 11.91 7.68
N VAL A 31 16.84 12.77 8.04
CA VAL A 31 16.28 12.82 9.40
C VAL A 31 15.66 11.48 9.80
N LEU A 32 14.88 10.87 8.91
CA LEU A 32 14.27 9.56 9.17
C LEU A 32 15.32 8.45 9.30
N THR A 33 16.31 8.40 8.39
CA THR A 33 17.42 7.43 8.45
C THR A 33 18.21 7.55 9.75
N GLU A 34 18.60 8.77 10.15
CA GLU A 34 19.36 8.99 11.39
C GLU A 34 18.52 8.65 12.64
N ARG A 35 17.20 8.88 12.60
CA ARG A 35 16.30 8.42 13.66
C ARG A 35 16.30 6.90 13.79
N ILE A 36 16.25 6.16 12.67
CA ILE A 36 16.31 4.69 12.68
C ILE A 36 17.64 4.21 13.27
N LYS A 37 18.78 4.79 12.85
CA LYS A 37 20.10 4.47 13.42
C LYS A 37 20.13 4.66 14.94
N ARG A 38 19.60 5.79 15.42
CA ARG A 38 19.51 6.07 16.85
C ARG A 38 18.65 5.03 17.58
N LEU A 39 17.49 4.67 17.03
CA LEU A 39 16.59 3.68 17.61
C LEU A 39 17.22 2.29 17.72
N LEU A 40 18.02 1.87 16.73
CA LEU A 40 18.76 0.61 16.74
C LEU A 40 19.83 0.52 17.83
N ASN A 41 20.32 1.68 18.32
CA ASN A 41 21.32 1.73 19.38
C ASN A 41 20.70 1.73 20.78
N ILE A 42 19.47 2.23 20.92
CA ILE A 42 18.82 2.40 22.24
C ILE A 42 17.71 1.37 22.52
N SER A 43 17.30 0.57 21.54
CA SER A 43 16.18 -0.37 21.65
C SER A 43 16.46 -1.66 20.89
N LYS A 44 15.94 -2.79 21.39
CA LYS A 44 15.92 -4.09 20.68
C LYS A 44 14.60 -4.34 19.94
N LYS A 45 13.70 -3.35 19.90
CA LYS A 45 12.38 -3.47 19.24
C LYS A 45 12.52 -3.43 17.72
N LYS A 46 11.62 -4.13 17.03
CA LYS A 46 11.49 -4.05 15.56
C LYS A 46 11.08 -2.63 15.15
N ILE A 47 11.60 -2.18 14.01
CA ILE A 47 11.33 -0.87 13.40
C ILE A 47 10.66 -1.11 12.05
N LEU A 48 9.54 -0.43 11.81
CA LEU A 48 8.81 -0.44 10.55
C LEU A 48 8.96 0.92 9.87
N ALA A 49 9.65 0.97 8.74
CA ALA A 49 9.80 2.16 7.91
C ALA A 49 9.08 1.96 6.58
N ILE A 50 8.02 2.74 6.35
CA ILE A 50 7.20 2.64 5.13
C ILE A 50 7.48 3.82 4.20
N THR A 51 7.71 3.53 2.92
CA THR A 51 7.89 4.51 1.84
C THR A 51 6.81 4.37 0.77
N PHE A 52 6.62 5.41 -0.05
CA PHE A 52 5.67 5.35 -1.17
C PHE A 52 6.22 4.57 -2.38
N THR A 53 7.55 4.50 -2.53
CA THR A 53 8.20 3.83 -3.66
C THR A 53 9.30 2.89 -3.18
N ASN A 54 9.59 1.87 -3.99
CA ASN A 54 10.71 0.96 -3.75
C ASN A 54 12.04 1.73 -3.74
N LYS A 55 12.24 2.63 -4.72
CA LYS A 55 13.44 3.48 -4.82
C LYS A 55 13.73 4.26 -3.53
N ALA A 56 12.71 4.85 -2.90
CA ALA A 56 12.89 5.57 -1.64
C ALA A 56 13.24 4.62 -0.47
N GLY A 57 12.71 3.40 -0.48
CA GLY A 57 13.06 2.37 0.49
C GLY A 57 14.50 1.87 0.30
N ASP A 58 14.92 1.66 -0.94
CA ASP A 58 16.27 1.21 -1.28
C ASP A 58 17.31 2.27 -0.92
N GLU A 59 17.06 3.54 -1.23
CA GLU A 59 17.90 4.66 -0.80
C GLU A 59 18.02 4.74 0.73
N MET A 60 16.92 4.51 1.45
CA MET A 60 16.94 4.50 2.92
C MET A 60 17.76 3.32 3.47
N ARG A 61 17.66 2.14 2.84
CA ARG A 61 18.42 0.94 3.20
C ARG A 61 19.92 1.14 2.96
N GLU A 62 20.30 1.69 1.81
CA GLU A 62 21.68 2.03 1.49
C GLU A 62 22.29 2.96 2.55
N ARG A 63 21.56 4.01 2.93
CA ARG A 63 22.02 4.97 3.96
C ARG A 63 22.13 4.39 5.37
N LEU A 64 21.37 3.33 5.67
CA LEU A 64 21.44 2.61 6.95
C LEU A 64 22.60 1.62 7.01
N GLY A 65 23.06 1.15 5.86
CA GLY A 65 24.10 0.15 5.74
C GLY A 65 23.63 -1.27 6.10
N ASP A 66 24.52 -2.23 5.90
CA ASP A 66 24.18 -3.66 5.93
C ASP A 66 24.61 -4.37 7.23
N SER A 67 24.18 -3.83 8.39
CA SER A 67 24.50 -4.47 9.68
C SER A 67 23.51 -5.57 10.05
N GLU A 68 23.95 -6.55 10.85
CA GLU A 68 23.09 -7.62 11.36
C GLU A 68 21.90 -7.08 12.18
N LYS A 69 22.11 -5.98 12.91
CA LYS A 69 21.01 -5.29 13.61
C LYS A 69 19.98 -4.72 12.65
N VAL A 70 20.41 -4.14 11.52
CA VAL A 70 19.48 -3.62 10.50
C VAL A 70 18.67 -4.76 9.91
N LYS A 71 19.32 -5.84 9.47
CA LYS A 71 18.65 -7.03 8.89
C LYS A 71 17.65 -7.65 9.86
N SER A 72 18.05 -7.81 11.10
CA SER A 72 17.23 -8.49 12.11
C SER A 72 16.16 -7.60 12.72
N GLN A 73 16.23 -6.26 12.65
CA GLN A 73 15.29 -5.40 13.37
C GLN A 73 14.48 -4.44 12.50
N VAL A 74 14.91 -4.15 11.26
CA VAL A 74 14.27 -3.11 10.45
C VAL A 74 13.59 -3.71 9.24
N PHE A 75 12.29 -3.44 9.10
CA PHE A 75 11.62 -3.53 7.82
C PHE A 75 11.65 -2.15 7.15
N ILE A 76 12.09 -2.11 5.89
CA ILE A 76 12.02 -0.92 5.02
C ILE A 76 11.40 -1.33 3.72
N GLY A 77 10.29 -0.71 3.34
CA GLY A 77 9.61 -1.04 2.10
C GLY A 77 8.34 -0.24 1.90
N THR A 78 7.56 -0.62 0.90
CA THR A 78 6.25 0.01 0.64
C THR A 78 5.16 -0.59 1.53
N PHE A 79 4.00 0.07 1.57
CA PHE A 79 2.80 -0.52 2.17
C PHE A 79 2.48 -1.90 1.57
N HIS A 80 2.59 -2.04 0.25
CA HIS A 80 2.35 -3.32 -0.42
C HIS A 80 3.34 -4.40 0.02
N GLY A 81 4.65 -4.09 0.05
CA GLY A 81 5.66 -5.03 0.52
C GLY A 81 5.45 -5.45 1.98
N PHE A 82 5.05 -4.52 2.83
CA PHE A 82 4.73 -4.84 4.23
C PHE A 82 3.49 -5.73 4.35
N CYS A 83 2.41 -5.38 3.65
CA CYS A 83 1.19 -6.18 3.65
C CYS A 83 1.43 -7.60 3.10
N GLN A 84 2.25 -7.74 2.06
CA GLN A 84 2.64 -9.04 1.55
C GLN A 84 3.40 -9.86 2.60
N GLN A 85 4.40 -9.27 3.28
CA GLN A 85 5.12 -9.96 4.36
C GLN A 85 4.17 -10.40 5.49
N VAL A 86 3.20 -9.56 5.86
CA VAL A 86 2.19 -9.90 6.86
C VAL A 86 1.33 -11.09 6.40
N LEU A 87 0.90 -11.12 5.14
CA LEU A 87 0.13 -12.23 4.57
C LEU A 87 0.95 -13.52 4.48
N GLU A 88 2.22 -13.45 4.12
CA GLU A 88 3.12 -14.61 4.10
C GLU A 88 3.31 -15.19 5.51
N MET A 89 3.45 -14.32 6.52
CA MET A 89 3.67 -14.75 7.90
C MET A 89 2.40 -15.22 8.61
N ARG A 90 1.23 -14.65 8.27
CA ARG A 90 -0.01 -14.78 9.07
C ARG A 90 -1.26 -15.12 8.26
N GLY A 91 -1.15 -15.29 6.94
CA GLY A 91 -2.29 -15.56 6.05
C GLY A 91 -3.08 -16.80 6.43
N ASN A 92 -2.40 -17.83 6.96
CA ASN A 92 -3.06 -19.05 7.46
C ASN A 92 -4.14 -18.75 8.52
N LEU A 93 -3.96 -17.71 9.33
CA LEU A 93 -4.92 -17.32 10.38
C LEU A 93 -6.25 -16.79 9.82
N ILE A 94 -6.26 -16.40 8.54
CA ILE A 94 -7.45 -15.92 7.82
C ILE A 94 -7.85 -16.89 6.69
N GLY A 95 -7.39 -18.14 6.76
CA GLY A 95 -7.74 -19.19 5.78
C GLY A 95 -6.94 -19.17 4.48
N LEU A 96 -5.90 -18.34 4.36
CA LEU A 96 -4.99 -18.37 3.21
C LEU A 96 -3.91 -19.43 3.44
N SER A 97 -4.16 -20.67 2.99
CA SER A 97 -3.19 -21.79 3.12
C SER A 97 -1.88 -21.59 2.35
N LYS A 98 -1.90 -20.69 1.37
CA LYS A 98 -0.75 -20.23 0.58
C LYS A 98 -0.99 -18.80 0.13
N MET A 99 0.08 -18.12 -0.28
CA MET A 99 -0.02 -16.77 -0.79
C MET A 99 -0.91 -16.74 -2.05
N PRO A 100 -1.97 -15.92 -2.10
CA PRO A 100 -2.76 -15.75 -3.32
C PRO A 100 -1.92 -15.15 -4.45
N GLN A 101 -2.30 -15.45 -5.69
CA GLN A 101 -1.70 -14.82 -6.85
C GLN A 101 -2.00 -13.32 -6.85
N ILE A 102 -0.94 -12.51 -6.96
CA ILE A 102 -1.06 -11.05 -7.04
C ILE A 102 -1.18 -10.66 -8.52
N PHE A 103 -2.28 -9.98 -8.87
CA PHE A 103 -2.53 -9.47 -10.21
C PHE A 103 -2.03 -8.04 -10.35
N GLU A 104 -0.76 -7.89 -10.76
CA GLU A 104 -0.11 -6.59 -10.90
C GLU A 104 -0.46 -5.87 -12.20
N GLN A 105 -0.55 -6.62 -13.31
CA GLN A 105 -0.80 -6.03 -14.62
C GLN A 105 -2.26 -5.63 -14.77
N GLU A 106 -2.49 -4.45 -15.34
CA GLU A 106 -3.85 -3.97 -15.61
C GLU A 106 -4.58 -4.87 -16.61
N SER A 107 -3.87 -5.36 -17.63
CA SER A 107 -4.39 -6.33 -18.60
C SER A 107 -4.98 -7.58 -17.95
N ASP A 108 -4.27 -8.16 -16.99
CA ASP A 108 -4.73 -9.37 -16.29
C ASP A 108 -5.99 -9.09 -15.49
N ARG A 109 -6.04 -7.94 -14.81
CA ARG A 109 -7.23 -7.52 -14.05
C ARG A 109 -8.42 -7.26 -14.96
N LEU A 110 -8.22 -6.67 -16.14
CA LEU A 110 -9.28 -6.44 -17.13
C LEU A 110 -9.80 -7.76 -17.71
N LEU A 111 -8.91 -8.73 -17.93
CA LEU A 111 -9.30 -10.07 -18.38
C LEU A 111 -10.14 -10.80 -17.33
N LEU A 112 -9.77 -10.72 -16.05
CA LEU A 112 -10.57 -11.28 -14.95
C LEU A 112 -11.97 -10.66 -14.89
N ILE A 113 -12.06 -9.33 -15.08
CA ILE A 113 -13.35 -8.64 -15.12
C ILE A 113 -14.18 -9.15 -16.31
N GLU A 114 -13.57 -9.32 -17.47
CA GLU A 114 -14.26 -9.88 -18.63
C GLU A 114 -14.81 -11.28 -18.36
N GLN A 115 -13.99 -12.17 -17.78
CA GLN A 115 -14.41 -13.52 -17.41
C GLN A 115 -15.54 -13.50 -16.38
N ALA A 116 -15.48 -12.60 -15.39
CA ALA A 116 -16.55 -12.42 -14.41
C ALA A 116 -17.86 -11.92 -15.05
N ILE A 117 -17.79 -10.99 -15.99
CA ILE A 117 -18.96 -10.51 -16.74
C ILE A 117 -19.54 -11.64 -17.58
N GLN A 118 -18.69 -12.39 -18.28
CA GLN A 118 -19.12 -13.46 -19.16
C GLN A 118 -19.78 -14.63 -18.41
N SER A 119 -19.32 -14.89 -17.18
CA SER A 119 -19.91 -15.90 -16.28
C SER A 119 -21.15 -15.41 -15.52
N THR A 120 -21.52 -14.13 -15.61
CA THR A 120 -22.69 -13.59 -14.93
C THR A 120 -23.87 -13.43 -15.92
N PRO A 121 -24.92 -14.27 -15.84
CA PRO A 121 -25.99 -14.31 -16.85
C PRO A 121 -26.68 -12.97 -17.09
N SER A 122 -26.88 -12.17 -16.04
CA SER A 122 -27.54 -10.87 -16.11
C SER A 122 -26.75 -9.81 -16.88
N TYR A 123 -25.43 -9.95 -16.99
CA TYR A 123 -24.56 -9.02 -17.73
C TYR A 123 -24.11 -9.56 -19.09
N PHE A 124 -24.08 -10.89 -19.26
CA PHE A 124 -23.54 -11.55 -20.46
C PHE A 124 -24.12 -11.01 -21.77
N LEU A 125 -25.45 -11.05 -21.93
CA LEU A 125 -26.11 -10.65 -23.19
C LEU A 125 -25.88 -9.17 -23.50
N LYS A 126 -26.01 -8.29 -22.48
CA LYS A 126 -25.81 -6.85 -22.63
C LYS A 126 -24.38 -6.53 -23.04
N TYR A 127 -23.40 -7.22 -22.47
CA TYR A 127 -21.99 -7.04 -22.79
C TYR A 127 -21.68 -7.56 -24.20
N LYS A 128 -22.08 -8.80 -24.52
CA LYS A 128 -21.82 -9.45 -25.81
C LYS A 128 -22.42 -8.70 -27.00
N ASN A 129 -23.62 -8.14 -26.84
CA ASN A 129 -24.31 -7.41 -27.91
C ASN A 129 -23.82 -5.95 -28.06
N SER A 130 -22.90 -5.49 -27.22
CA SER A 130 -22.33 -4.14 -27.32
C SER A 130 -21.08 -4.13 -28.20
N ASP A 131 -20.79 -2.99 -28.81
CA ASP A 131 -19.58 -2.79 -29.61
C ASP A 131 -18.30 -2.85 -28.74
N GLU A 132 -17.15 -3.12 -29.38
CA GLU A 132 -15.87 -3.32 -28.70
C GLU A 132 -15.46 -2.13 -27.81
N LYS A 133 -15.80 -0.91 -28.23
CA LYS A 133 -15.52 0.29 -27.46
C LYS A 133 -16.35 0.29 -26.17
N LYS A 134 -17.65 0.03 -26.24
CA LYS A 134 -18.52 -0.08 -25.06
C LYS A 134 -18.08 -1.21 -24.12
N GLN A 135 -17.66 -2.35 -24.67
CA GLN A 135 -17.13 -3.47 -23.88
C GLN A 135 -15.86 -3.07 -23.11
N ARG A 136 -14.91 -2.43 -23.80
CA ARG A 136 -13.69 -1.89 -23.18
C ARG A 136 -14.03 -0.88 -22.09
N ASP A 137 -14.84 0.14 -22.39
CA ASP A 137 -15.22 1.19 -21.45
C ASP A 137 -15.95 0.62 -20.22
N PHE A 138 -16.74 -0.44 -20.39
CA PHE A 138 -17.39 -1.11 -19.26
C PHE A 138 -16.38 -1.81 -18.36
N ARG A 139 -15.42 -2.57 -18.90
CA ARG A 139 -14.37 -3.24 -18.10
C ARG A 139 -13.54 -2.24 -17.29
N TYR A 140 -13.12 -1.15 -17.92
CA TYR A 140 -12.35 -0.09 -17.24
C TYR A 140 -13.15 0.57 -16.11
N ARG A 141 -14.41 0.94 -16.35
CA ARG A 141 -15.27 1.53 -15.31
C ARG A 141 -15.50 0.58 -14.14
N THR A 142 -15.68 -0.72 -14.41
CA THR A 142 -15.78 -1.73 -13.36
C THR A 142 -14.49 -1.83 -12.54
N LEU A 143 -13.32 -1.84 -13.19
CA LEU A 143 -12.03 -1.89 -12.51
C LEU A 143 -11.80 -0.66 -11.63
N GLU A 144 -12.10 0.53 -12.15
CA GLU A 144 -12.01 1.79 -11.40
C GLU A 144 -12.95 1.80 -10.19
N PHE A 145 -14.18 1.31 -10.37
CA PHE A 145 -15.16 1.20 -9.29
C PHE A 145 -14.67 0.28 -8.18
N ILE A 146 -14.19 -0.92 -8.50
CA ILE A 146 -13.60 -1.86 -7.52
C ILE A 146 -12.40 -1.21 -6.81
N SER A 147 -11.54 -0.54 -7.57
CA SER A 147 -10.35 0.13 -7.02
C SER A 147 -10.74 1.27 -6.06
N LYS A 148 -11.79 2.02 -6.37
CA LYS A 148 -12.33 3.06 -5.50
C LYS A 148 -12.86 2.48 -4.19
N ILE A 149 -13.66 1.42 -4.27
CA ILE A 149 -14.20 0.73 -3.09
C ILE A 149 -13.08 0.26 -2.18
N LYS A 150 -12.06 -0.41 -2.74
CA LYS A 150 -10.91 -0.91 -1.98
C LYS A 150 -10.11 0.19 -1.30
N ARG A 151 -9.98 1.37 -1.91
CA ARG A 151 -9.29 2.53 -1.32
C ARG A 151 -10.09 3.20 -0.20
N GLU A 152 -11.41 3.24 -0.33
CA GLU A 152 -12.32 3.82 0.65
C GLU A 152 -12.66 2.85 1.79
N LEU A 153 -12.29 1.56 1.67
CA LEU A 153 -12.62 0.48 2.63
C LEU A 153 -14.12 0.38 2.92
N LEU A 154 -14.96 0.59 1.90
CA LEU A 154 -16.42 0.56 2.06
C LEU A 154 -16.91 -0.84 2.40
N LEU A 155 -17.79 -0.91 3.40
CA LEU A 155 -18.47 -2.15 3.79
C LEU A 155 -19.61 -2.48 2.82
N GLU A 156 -20.03 -3.75 2.76
CA GLU A 156 -21.11 -4.20 1.87
C GLU A 156 -22.40 -3.40 2.05
N GLU A 157 -22.75 -3.03 3.29
CA GLU A 157 -23.92 -2.21 3.60
C GLU A 157 -23.83 -0.81 2.97
N GLU A 158 -22.65 -0.19 3.00
CA GLU A 158 -22.40 1.13 2.39
C GLU A 158 -22.43 1.06 0.86
N LEU A 159 -22.01 -0.07 0.29
CA LEU A 159 -22.05 -0.34 -1.14
C LEU A 159 -23.49 -0.43 -1.64
N LEU A 160 -24.33 -1.23 -0.97
CA LEU A 160 -25.75 -1.38 -1.33
C LEU A 160 -26.49 -0.04 -1.32
N ASN A 161 -26.19 0.80 -0.33
CA ASN A 161 -26.76 2.14 -0.23
C ASN A 161 -26.27 3.10 -1.34
N LYS A 162 -25.02 2.98 -1.79
CA LYS A 162 -24.47 3.79 -2.90
C LYS A 162 -24.96 3.31 -4.27
N THR A 163 -25.22 2.02 -4.46
CA THR A 163 -25.71 1.46 -5.72
C THR A 163 -27.21 1.69 -5.92
N ASN A 164 -28.01 1.61 -4.85
CA ASN A 164 -29.46 1.84 -4.93
C ASN A 164 -29.85 3.31 -5.18
N LYS A 165 -28.96 4.27 -4.89
CA LYS A 165 -29.19 5.69 -5.19
C LYS A 165 -28.89 6.10 -6.64
N ARG A 166 -28.45 5.14 -7.49
CA ARG A 166 -28.12 5.37 -8.91
C ARG A 166 -28.98 4.56 -9.88
N GLY A 167 -30.07 3.96 -9.38
CA GLY A 167 -31.12 3.33 -10.19
C GLY A 167 -32.16 4.34 -10.65
#